data_AF-A0A5R8WQH9-F1
#
_entry.id   AF-A0A5R8WQH9-F1
#
_cell.length_a   1.000
_cell.length_b   1.000
_cell.length_c   1.000
_cell.angle_alpha   90.00
_cell.angle_beta   90.00
_cell.angle_gamma   90.00
#
_symmetry.space_group_name_H-M   'P 1'
#
loop_
_entity.id
_entity.type
_entity.pdbx_description
1 polymer ?
#
loop_
_entity_poly.entity_id
_entity_poly.type
_entity_poly.pdbx_seq_one_letter_code
_entity_poly.pdbx_strand_id
1 'polypeptide(L)'
;MITSIEALGLVAATLSAIMFLPQVLKTWRSRSATGLAAGTLITSTTCVTLWLVYGACVQDVPLIIGNAVNLACTLTLVVFKIRFAEPRPKSEPVAAPPRGRIMSRRTLVAVRTAPLGAPFWYEA
;
A
#
# COMPACT_ATOMS: atom_id res chain seq x y z
N MET A 1 31.55 -18.09 -17.63
CA MET A 1 30.52 -17.88 -18.67
C MET A 1 29.19 -17.87 -17.96
N ILE A 2 28.31 -16.89 -18.23
CA ILE A 2 26.95 -16.88 -17.68
C ILE A 2 26.19 -18.06 -18.28
N THR A 3 25.56 -18.87 -17.42
CA THR A 3 24.72 -20.00 -17.82
C THR A 3 23.33 -19.51 -18.23
N SER A 4 22.59 -20.33 -19.00
CA SER A 4 21.20 -20.00 -19.38
C SER A 4 20.28 -19.81 -18.17
N ILE A 5 20.58 -20.47 -17.04
CA ILE A 5 19.84 -20.35 -15.78
C ILE A 5 20.11 -18.99 -15.14
N GLU A 6 21.36 -18.54 -15.07
CA GLU A 6 21.72 -17.23 -14.53
C GLU A 6 21.15 -16.08 -15.39
N ALA A 7 21.14 -16.24 -16.72
CA ALA A 7 20.52 -15.28 -17.62
C ALA A 7 19.01 -15.17 -17.36
N LEU A 8 18.31 -16.30 -17.18
CA LEU A 8 16.89 -16.32 -16.81
C LEU A 8 16.66 -15.63 -15.46
N GLY A 9 17.51 -15.90 -14.47
CA GLY A 9 17.45 -15.25 -13.16
C GLY A 9 17.62 -13.73 -13.23
N LEU A 10 18.55 -13.24 -14.05
CA LEU A 10 18.76 -11.79 -14.27
C LEU A 10 17.57 -11.14 -14.97
N VAL A 11 16.97 -11.81 -15.94
CA VAL A 11 15.74 -11.33 -16.59
C VAL A 11 14.58 -11.27 -15.57
N ALA A 12 14.41 -12.31 -14.76
CA ALA A 12 13.40 -12.34 -13.71
C ALA A 12 13.59 -11.23 -12.66
N ALA A 13 14.84 -10.99 -12.24
CA ALA A 13 15.19 -9.89 -11.35
C ALA A 13 14.83 -8.51 -11.97
N THR A 14 15.13 -8.33 -13.26
CA THR A 14 14.83 -7.08 -13.98
C THR A 14 13.33 -6.84 -14.11
N LEU A 15 12.57 -7.87 -14.49
CA LEU A 15 11.11 -7.79 -14.59
C LEU A 15 10.47 -7.49 -13.22
N SER A 16 10.98 -8.10 -12.15
CA SER A 16 10.52 -7.83 -10.79
C SER A 16 10.74 -6.36 -10.41
N ALA A 17 11.92 -5.79 -10.71
CA ALA A 17 12.19 -4.37 -10.46
C ALA A 17 11.21 -3.45 -11.22
N ILE A 18 10.94 -3.77 -12.50
CA ILE A 18 9.97 -3.04 -13.34
C ILE A 18 8.55 -3.14 -12.77
N MET A 19 8.19 -4.21 -12.06
CA MET A 19 6.88 -4.36 -11.43
C MET A 19 6.70 -3.43 -10.22
N PHE A 20 7.75 -3.24 -9.39
CA PHE A 20 7.67 -2.40 -8.19
C PHE A 20 7.90 -0.91 -8.46
N LEU A 21 8.69 -0.58 -9.49
CA LEU A 21 9.05 0.80 -9.81
C LEU A 21 7.85 1.73 -10.10
N PRO A 22 6.80 1.33 -10.85
CA PRO A 22 5.62 2.15 -11.10
C PRO A 22 4.90 2.57 -9.82
N GLN A 23 4.85 1.68 -8.82
CA GLN A 23 4.21 1.99 -7.54
C GLN A 23 5.03 3.03 -6.76
N VAL A 24 6.35 2.90 -6.72
CA VAL A 24 7.27 3.88 -6.11
C VAL A 24 7.11 5.25 -6.78
N LEU A 25 7.15 5.28 -8.12
CA LEU A 25 7.02 6.52 -8.90
C LEU A 25 5.65 7.17 -8.72
N LYS A 26 4.57 6.38 -8.71
CA LYS A 26 3.20 6.88 -8.49
C LYS A 26 3.09 7.54 -7.12
N THR A 27 3.52 6.86 -6.05
CA THR A 27 3.44 7.41 -4.69
C THR A 27 4.36 8.63 -4.50
N TRP A 28 5.53 8.64 -5.14
CA TRP A 28 6.42 9.81 -5.10
C TRP A 28 5.78 11.03 -5.78
N ARG A 29 5.15 10.84 -6.95
CA ARG A 29 4.50 11.92 -7.70
C ARG A 29 3.23 12.42 -7.04
N SER A 30 2.38 11.52 -6.54
CA SER A 30 1.12 11.89 -5.88
C SER A 30 1.33 12.46 -4.48
N ARG A 31 2.49 12.22 -3.86
CA ARG A 31 2.79 12.58 -2.46
C ARG A 31 1.72 12.08 -1.48
N SER A 32 1.03 10.99 -1.82
CA SER A 32 -0.03 10.39 -0.99
C SER A 32 0.14 8.87 -0.94
N ALA A 33 0.12 8.33 0.28
CA ALA A 33 0.25 6.90 0.57
C ALA A 33 -1.07 6.25 1.03
N THR A 34 -2.22 6.88 0.74
CA THR A 34 -3.54 6.42 1.16
C THR A 34 -3.89 5.04 0.57
N GLY A 35 -3.46 4.76 -0.67
CA GLY A 35 -3.65 3.45 -1.33
C GLY A 35 -2.67 2.35 -0.91
N LEU A 36 -1.68 2.63 -0.05
CA LEU A 36 -0.71 1.63 0.39
C LEU A 36 -1.19 0.94 1.67
N ALA A 37 -1.51 -0.34 1.58
CA ALA A 37 -1.86 -1.15 2.75
C ALA A 37 -0.60 -1.46 3.58
N ALA A 38 -0.63 -1.13 4.87
CA ALA A 38 0.51 -1.37 5.77
C ALA A 38 0.84 -2.87 5.90
N GLY A 39 -0.20 -3.73 5.93
CA GLY A 39 -0.02 -5.18 5.96
C GLY A 39 0.76 -5.70 4.75
N THR A 40 0.46 -5.22 3.55
CA THR A 40 1.21 -5.57 2.33
C THR A 40 2.68 -5.18 2.45
N LEU A 41 2.98 -3.97 2.91
CA LEU A 41 4.36 -3.51 3.05
C LEU A 41 5.15 -4.33 4.08
N ILE A 42 4.54 -4.66 5.22
CA ILE A 42 5.17 -5.49 6.26
C ILE A 42 5.43 -6.91 5.72
N THR A 43 4.39 -7.56 5.20
CA THR A 43 4.51 -8.92 4.68
C THR A 43 5.52 -9.00 3.53
N SER A 44 5.49 -8.05 2.59
CA SER A 44 6.46 -7.98 1.50
C SER A 44 7.88 -7.78 2.01
N THR A 45 8.11 -6.85 2.96
CA THR A 45 9.44 -6.60 3.53
C THR A 45 10.00 -7.86 4.20
N THR A 46 9.20 -8.55 5.02
CA THR A 46 9.60 -9.80 5.66
C THR A 46 9.90 -10.88 4.62
N CYS A 47 9.02 -11.06 3.63
CA CYS A 47 9.17 -12.06 2.58
C CYS A 47 10.47 -11.87 1.79
N VAL A 48 10.72 -10.66 1.25
CA VAL A 48 11.93 -10.42 0.44
C VAL A 48 13.21 -10.48 1.27
N THR A 49 13.15 -10.13 2.56
CA THR A 49 14.29 -10.29 3.48
C THR A 49 14.62 -11.76 3.68
N LEU A 50 13.61 -12.61 3.91
CA LEU A 50 13.81 -14.05 4.04
C LEU A 50 14.36 -14.67 2.75
N TRP A 51 13.86 -14.26 1.58
CA TRP A 51 14.39 -14.70 0.29
C TRP A 51 15.83 -14.24 0.05
N LEU A 52 16.20 -13.04 0.48
CA LEU A 52 17.56 -12.53 0.38
C LEU A 52 18.53 -13.37 1.25
N VAL A 53 18.13 -13.68 2.48
CA VAL A 53 18.88 -14.58 3.38
C VAL A 53 19.01 -15.97 2.77
N TYR A 54 17.91 -16.53 2.27
CA TYR A 54 17.91 -17.84 1.61
C TYR A 54 18.84 -17.85 0.40
N GLY A 55 18.76 -16.85 -0.48
CA GLY A 55 19.64 -16.70 -1.65
C GLY A 55 21.11 -16.63 -1.27
N ALA A 56 21.43 -15.91 -0.18
CA ALA A 56 22.78 -15.89 0.37
C ALA A 56 23.23 -17.27 0.88
N CYS A 57 22.35 -18.04 1.54
CA CYS A 57 22.67 -19.40 1.99
C CYS A 57 22.95 -20.36 0.82
N VAL A 58 22.24 -20.23 -0.30
CA VAL A 58 22.45 -21.08 -1.49
C VAL A 58 23.43 -20.50 -2.53
N GLN A 59 24.01 -19.32 -2.25
CA GLN A 59 24.95 -18.61 -3.13
C GLN A 59 24.38 -18.31 -4.54
N ASP A 60 23.06 -18.07 -4.65
CA ASP A 60 22.39 -17.74 -5.92
C ASP A 60 22.42 -16.23 -6.17
N VAL A 61 23.34 -15.79 -7.03
CA VAL A 61 23.57 -14.37 -7.32
C VAL A 61 22.33 -13.68 -7.92
N PRO A 62 21.66 -14.22 -8.97
CA PRO A 62 20.42 -13.64 -9.47
C PRO A 62 19.33 -13.46 -8.40
N LEU A 63 19.14 -14.45 -7.53
CA LEU A 63 18.14 -14.40 -6.46
C LEU A 63 18.48 -13.33 -5.42
N ILE A 64 19.78 -13.19 -5.07
CA ILE A 64 20.26 -12.15 -4.16
C ILE A 64 20.02 -10.76 -4.76
N ILE A 65 20.46 -10.53 -6.00
CA ILE A 65 20.32 -9.22 -6.66
C ILE A 65 18.84 -8.85 -6.80
N GLY A 66 18.00 -9.77 -7.26
CA GLY A 66 16.56 -9.52 -7.43
C GLY A 66 15.86 -9.14 -6.12
N ASN A 67 16.13 -9.86 -5.04
CA ASN A 67 15.53 -9.56 -3.74
C ASN A 67 16.10 -8.31 -3.09
N ALA A 68 17.38 -7.98 -3.32
CA ALA A 68 17.98 -6.74 -2.84
C ALA A 68 17.31 -5.51 -3.47
N VAL A 69 17.04 -5.54 -4.78
CA VAL A 69 16.31 -4.47 -5.47
C VAL A 69 14.88 -4.37 -4.97
N ASN A 70 14.17 -5.49 -4.83
CA ASN A 70 12.80 -5.50 -4.30
C ASN A 70 12.73 -4.97 -2.86
N LEU A 71 13.70 -5.30 -2.02
CA LEU A 71 13.80 -4.78 -0.66
C LEU A 71 14.00 -3.26 -0.68
N ALA A 72 14.90 -2.74 -1.52
CA ALA A 72 15.10 -1.28 -1.66
C ALA A 72 13.81 -0.55 -2.10
N CYS A 73 13.08 -1.09 -3.08
CA CYS A 73 11.80 -0.53 -3.51
C CYS A 73 10.75 -0.57 -2.39
N THR A 74 10.63 -1.70 -1.70
CA THR A 74 9.63 -1.90 -0.62
C THR A 74 9.92 -0.99 0.56
N LEU A 75 11.18 -0.86 0.99
CA LEU A 75 11.60 0.07 2.05
C LEU A 75 11.32 1.53 1.66
N THR A 76 11.52 1.90 0.39
CA THR A 76 11.15 3.22 -0.11
C THR A 76 9.64 3.48 0.04
N LEU A 77 8.80 2.48 -0.27
CA LEU A 77 7.35 2.58 -0.06
C LEU A 77 6.96 2.65 1.42
N VAL A 78 7.68 1.95 2.31
CA VAL A 78 7.50 2.08 3.76
C VAL A 78 7.81 3.49 4.23
N VAL A 79 8.92 4.08 3.77
CA VAL A 79 9.27 5.47 4.07
C VAL A 79 8.19 6.43 3.56
N PHE A 80 7.67 6.22 2.35
CA PHE A 80 6.57 7.02 1.82
C PHE A 80 5.29 6.84 2.61
N LYS A 81 4.99 5.62 3.09
CA LYS A 81 3.82 5.38 3.93
C LYS A 81 3.88 6.19 5.22
N ILE A 82 5.06 6.36 5.80
CA ILE A 82 5.27 7.14 7.03
C ILE A 82 5.25 8.64 6.73
N ARG A 83 5.92 9.09 5.66
CA ARG A 83 6.03 10.53 5.31
C ARG A 83 4.78 11.13 4.68
N PHE A 84 4.05 10.35 3.89
CA PHE A 84 2.83 10.78 3.19
C PHE A 84 1.59 10.16 3.85
N ALA A 85 1.65 9.89 5.15
CA ALA A 85 0.50 9.51 5.94
C ALA A 85 -0.41 10.73 6.09
N GLU A 86 -1.59 10.68 5.47
CA GLU A 86 -2.63 11.66 5.75
C GLU A 86 -3.23 11.36 7.15
N PRO A 87 -3.45 12.39 7.99
CA PRO A 87 -4.23 12.23 9.20
C PRO A 87 -5.57 11.60 8.84
N ARG A 88 -5.92 10.47 9.47
CA ARG A 88 -7.29 9.96 9.33
C ARG A 88 -8.22 11.09 9.75
N PRO A 89 -9.19 11.50 8.92
CA PRO A 89 -10.17 12.48 9.36
C PRO A 89 -10.78 11.91 10.64
N LYS A 90 -10.76 12.70 11.72
CA LYS A 90 -11.44 12.32 12.95
C LYS A 90 -12.85 11.95 12.50
N SER A 91 -13.32 10.76 12.88
CA SER A 91 -14.72 10.40 12.71
C SER A 91 -15.51 11.38 13.57
N GLU A 92 -15.81 12.56 13.00
CA GLU A 92 -16.73 13.49 13.62
C GLU A 92 -18.04 12.72 13.78
N PRO A 93 -18.63 12.73 14.98
CA PRO A 93 -19.94 12.14 15.16
C PRO A 93 -20.84 12.72 14.09
N VAL A 94 -21.42 11.87 13.24
CA VAL A 94 -22.47 12.31 12.32
C VAL A 94 -23.49 13.05 13.17
N ALA A 95 -23.66 14.34 12.91
CA ALA A 95 -24.45 15.22 13.75
C ALA A 95 -25.78 14.54 14.05
N ALA A 96 -26.06 14.31 15.34
CA ALA A 96 -27.27 13.61 15.74
C ALA A 96 -28.48 14.39 15.20
N PRO A 97 -29.50 13.69 14.68
CA PRO A 97 -30.69 14.37 14.18
C PRO A 97 -31.33 15.24 15.26
N PRO A 98 -32.00 16.34 14.89
CA PRO A 98 -32.74 17.17 15.83
C PRO A 98 -33.70 16.32 16.67
N ARG A 99 -33.72 16.54 17.99
CA ARG A 99 -34.62 15.80 18.90
C ARG A 99 -36.07 15.89 18.38
N GLY A 100 -36.71 14.73 18.19
CA GLY A 100 -38.08 14.63 17.70
C GLY A 100 -38.23 14.37 16.20
N ARG A 101 -37.14 14.35 15.41
CA ARG A 101 -37.22 13.97 13.99
C ARG A 101 -37.26 12.44 13.86
N ILE A 102 -38.42 11.88 13.53
CA ILE A 102 -38.55 10.48 13.12
C ILE A 102 -37.86 10.34 11.76
N MET A 103 -36.76 9.58 11.72
CA MET A 103 -36.05 9.30 10.48
C MET A 103 -36.78 8.21 9.69
N SER A 104 -37.00 8.45 8.40
CA SER A 104 -37.49 7.41 7.51
C SER A 104 -36.45 6.30 7.38
N ARG A 105 -36.87 5.08 7.01
CA ARG A 105 -35.93 3.98 6.70
C ARG A 105 -34.89 4.38 5.65
N ARG A 106 -35.26 5.21 4.66
CA ARG A 106 -34.35 5.73 3.64
C ARG A 106 -33.28 6.64 4.26
N THR A 107 -33.71 7.54 5.15
CA THR A 107 -32.81 8.46 5.86
C THR A 107 -31.86 7.71 6.80
N LEU A 108 -32.33 6.67 7.48
CA LEU A 108 -31.48 5.82 8.33
C LEU A 108 -30.41 5.07 7.53
N VAL A 109 -30.76 4.58 6.35
CA VAL A 109 -29.80 3.93 5.44
C VAL A 109 -28.80 4.96 4.92
N ALA A 110 -29.25 6.13 4.47
CA ALA A 110 -28.40 7.21 3.97
C ALA A 110 -27.39 7.69 5.03
N VAL A 111 -27.82 7.91 6.28
CA VAL A 111 -26.95 8.27 7.41
C VAL A 111 -25.92 7.19 7.70
N ARG A 112 -26.29 5.91 7.55
CA ARG A 112 -25.37 4.78 7.76
C ARG A 112 -24.32 4.66 6.67
N THR A 113 -24.64 5.08 5.45
CA THR A 113 -23.74 5.01 4.28
C THR A 113 -23.01 6.32 3.98
N ALA A 114 -23.31 7.40 4.70
CA ALA A 114 -22.70 8.70 4.47
C ALA A 114 -21.18 8.69 4.74
N PRO A 115 -20.38 9.37 3.91
CA PRO A 115 -18.95 9.54 4.18
C PRO A 115 -18.75 10.32 5.48
N LEU A 116 -17.68 9.98 6.21
CA LEU A 116 -17.32 10.64 7.48
C LEU A 116 -17.17 12.16 7.25
N GLY A 117 -17.86 12.97 8.06
CA GLY A 117 -17.84 14.44 7.97
C GLY A 117 -18.87 15.06 7.00
N ALA A 118 -19.78 14.28 6.42
CA ALA A 118 -20.85 14.83 5.61
C ALA A 118 -21.81 15.70 6.46
N PRO A 119 -22.13 16.95 6.03
CA PRO A 119 -23.15 17.75 6.70
C PRO A 119 -24.52 17.07 6.57
N PHE A 120 -25.35 17.18 7.61
CA PHE A 120 -26.67 16.56 7.72
C PHE A 120 -27.63 16.88 6.55
N TRP A 121 -27.33 17.91 5.75
CA TRP A 121 -28.16 18.40 4.63
C TRP A 121 -27.72 17.89 3.26
N TYR A 122 -26.82 16.88 3.19
CA TYR A 122 -26.34 16.33 1.91
C TYR A 122 -27.45 15.69 1.04
N GLU A 123 -28.64 15.48 1.58
CA GLU A 123 -29.83 15.01 0.84
C GLU A 123 -31.06 15.93 1.03
N ALA A 124 -30.85 17.23 1.22
CA ALA A 124 -31.93 18.22 1.16
C ALA A 124 -32.18 18.69 -0.29
#